data_AF-A0A1G4IW29-F1
#
_entry.id   AF-A0A1G4IW29-F1
#
_cell.length_a   1.000
_cell.length_b   1.000
_cell.length_c   1.000
_cell.angle_alpha   90.00
_cell.angle_beta   90.00
_cell.angle_gamma   90.00
#
_symmetry.space_group_name_H-M   'P 1'
#
loop_
_entity.id
_entity.type
_entity.pdbx_description
1 polymer ?
#
loop_
_entity_poly.entity_id
_entity_poly.type
_entity_poly.pdbx_seq_one_letter_code
_entity_poly.pdbx_strand_id
1 'polypeptide(L)'
;MAPKRKPKNQITKPNYKLQRPGLLDSASIATVYRGLTRKIQKRTPLRNAQLFIPLSATLADIIDETQFSGLQTGVLQTRKTPDHEQAFLSFSNFNPLECAYVLSFLFYNGSRQCARDSKDHWTVPKGAHLRGSFYVYKSCDVSPETSTMKPKKSVLDSARAHYQINVSEVSDVAHFKEVYVSGLGLLDFMQATMELIERLRFRSCPSHLSELFGMKLAEKSSLAAVKINEIPFIAKGLLIDTSDVAKTNADVLEKSRVALNKFAQDLTSTELKSETPALADAKGTSARNAHDNQPNQRKHARTTNQNASNAIPRDTTSHRGNSPGFLSQEQINHYCIATIKASVDLVKTKSSYQILKTYIKYPRQFYLDLLYDNLDRMRASTNCNIVVLNLSNVHEAGPWLDSLNTSKYTEVKSSPHPNTTRVVSIGGIGEHIVQALQMLLELLNKDGS
;
A
#
# COMPACT_ATOMS: atom_id res chain seq x y z
N MET A 1 -15.75 -78.55 -11.25
CA MET A 1 -15.10 -77.88 -10.10
C MET A 1 -13.62 -77.72 -10.38
N ALA A 2 -13.17 -76.47 -10.51
CA ALA A 2 -11.79 -75.97 -10.40
C ALA A 2 -11.89 -74.43 -10.32
N PRO A 3 -11.12 -73.72 -9.48
CA PRO A 3 -11.44 -72.33 -9.11
C PRO A 3 -10.88 -71.32 -10.11
N LYS A 4 -11.76 -70.47 -10.67
CA LYS A 4 -11.37 -69.32 -11.49
C LYS A 4 -10.87 -68.18 -10.59
N ARG A 5 -9.61 -67.79 -10.79
CA ARG A 5 -8.97 -66.59 -10.20
C ARG A 5 -9.72 -65.32 -10.63
N LYS A 6 -10.05 -64.45 -9.67
CA LYS A 6 -10.59 -63.09 -9.90
C LYS A 6 -9.46 -62.15 -10.39
N PRO A 7 -9.66 -61.35 -11.45
CA PRO A 7 -8.85 -60.15 -11.67
C PRO A 7 -9.43 -58.96 -10.89
N LYS A 8 -8.51 -58.17 -10.35
CA LYS A 8 -8.72 -57.00 -9.48
C LYS A 8 -9.39 -55.83 -10.22
N ASN A 9 -10.29 -55.15 -9.52
CA ASN A 9 -10.83 -53.80 -9.68
C ASN A 9 -10.25 -52.95 -10.83
N GLN A 10 -11.03 -52.77 -11.89
CA GLN A 10 -10.90 -51.61 -12.77
C GLN A 10 -11.69 -50.45 -12.16
N ILE A 11 -10.96 -49.52 -11.53
CA ILE A 11 -11.48 -48.21 -11.17
C ILE A 11 -11.69 -47.43 -12.46
N THR A 12 -12.95 -47.19 -12.80
CA THR A 12 -13.39 -46.32 -13.87
C THR A 12 -12.92 -44.90 -13.54
N LYS A 13 -11.91 -44.39 -14.26
CA LYS A 13 -11.53 -42.98 -14.18
C LYS A 13 -12.67 -42.14 -14.76
N PRO A 14 -13.15 -41.08 -14.07
CA PRO A 14 -14.13 -40.19 -14.66
C PRO A 14 -13.48 -39.44 -15.83
N ASN A 15 -14.13 -39.53 -16.99
CA ASN A 15 -13.83 -38.76 -18.19
C ASN A 15 -14.05 -37.26 -17.90
N TYR A 16 -13.01 -36.56 -17.46
CA TYR A 16 -12.96 -35.11 -17.56
C TYR A 16 -12.69 -34.77 -19.02
N LYS A 17 -13.76 -34.46 -19.76
CA LYS A 17 -13.63 -33.72 -21.02
C LYS A 17 -12.93 -32.39 -20.69
N LEU A 18 -11.67 -32.28 -21.09
CA LEU A 18 -10.92 -31.04 -21.17
C LEU A 18 -11.74 -30.07 -22.06
N GLN A 19 -12.46 -29.14 -21.44
CA GLN A 19 -12.99 -27.99 -22.17
C GLN A 19 -11.80 -27.15 -22.63
N ARG A 20 -11.84 -26.75 -23.90
CA ARG A 20 -10.81 -25.94 -24.57
C ARG A 20 -10.55 -24.63 -23.80
N PRO A 21 -9.31 -24.11 -23.79
CA PRO A 21 -8.99 -22.82 -23.19
C PRO A 21 -9.47 -21.69 -24.12
N GLY A 22 -10.59 -21.07 -23.76
CA GLY A 22 -11.13 -19.87 -24.39
C GLY A 22 -12.52 -19.57 -23.83
N LEU A 23 -12.68 -18.38 -23.22
CA LEU A 23 -13.89 -17.81 -22.62
C LEU A 23 -14.32 -18.34 -21.23
N LEU A 24 -13.77 -17.72 -20.18
CA LEU A 24 -14.56 -17.14 -19.07
C LEU A 24 -13.62 -16.23 -18.26
N ASP A 25 -13.39 -15.02 -18.77
CA ASP A 25 -12.58 -13.97 -18.15
C ASP A 25 -13.30 -13.24 -16.98
N SER A 26 -14.44 -13.75 -16.55
CA SER A 26 -15.27 -13.17 -15.50
C SER A 26 -16.02 -14.25 -14.71
N ALA A 27 -16.35 -13.94 -13.46
CA ALA A 27 -17.05 -14.83 -12.53
C ALA A 27 -18.33 -14.16 -12.02
N SER A 28 -19.46 -14.87 -12.11
CA SER A 28 -20.72 -14.41 -11.53
C SER A 28 -20.74 -14.61 -10.02
N ILE A 29 -21.09 -13.55 -9.28
CA ILE A 29 -21.24 -13.55 -7.81
C ILE A 29 -22.21 -14.65 -7.37
N ALA A 30 -23.37 -14.77 -8.01
CA ALA A 30 -24.37 -15.79 -7.70
C ALA A 30 -23.87 -17.23 -7.98
N THR A 31 -23.02 -17.42 -8.98
CA THR A 31 -22.42 -18.73 -9.29
C THR A 31 -21.38 -19.13 -8.25
N VAL A 32 -20.52 -18.18 -7.83
CA VAL A 32 -19.53 -18.42 -6.77
C VAL A 32 -20.24 -18.71 -5.44
N TYR A 33 -21.26 -17.93 -5.08
CA TYR A 33 -22.09 -18.16 -3.90
C TYR A 33 -22.70 -19.57 -3.87
N ARG A 34 -23.34 -20.00 -4.96
CA ARG A 34 -23.91 -21.36 -5.08
C ARG A 34 -22.84 -22.44 -4.99
N GLY A 35 -21.67 -22.21 -5.59
CA GLY A 35 -20.52 -23.12 -5.50
C GLY A 35 -20.01 -23.30 -4.06
N LEU A 36 -19.90 -22.21 -3.30
CA LEU A 36 -19.50 -22.24 -1.89
C LEU A 36 -20.57 -22.88 -1.00
N THR A 37 -21.85 -22.58 -1.26
CA THR A 37 -22.98 -23.17 -0.53
C THR A 37 -22.99 -24.70 -0.61
N ARG A 38 -22.59 -25.29 -1.74
CA ARG A 38 -22.48 -26.76 -1.90
C ARG A 38 -21.32 -27.37 -1.11
N LYS A 39 -20.24 -26.61 -0.90
CA LYS A 39 -19.02 -27.09 -0.23
C LYS A 39 -19.09 -26.96 1.29
N ILE A 40 -19.85 -25.99 1.79
CA ILE A 40 -19.91 -25.63 3.19
C ILE A 40 -21.20 -26.21 3.78
N GLN A 41 -21.10 -27.05 4.80
CA GLN A 41 -22.27 -27.52 5.56
C GLN A 41 -23.05 -26.31 6.11
N LYS A 42 -24.39 -26.39 6.13
CA LYS A 42 -25.29 -25.30 6.56
C LYS A 42 -24.74 -24.61 7.83
N ARG A 43 -24.23 -23.38 7.67
CA ARG A 43 -23.81 -22.54 8.79
C ARG A 43 -25.03 -21.89 9.41
N THR A 44 -25.09 -21.90 10.73
CA THR A 44 -26.19 -21.26 11.47
C THR A 44 -26.05 -19.73 11.41
N PRO A 45 -27.16 -18.99 11.32
CA PRO A 45 -27.13 -17.53 11.41
C PRO A 45 -26.43 -17.07 12.69
N LEU A 46 -25.64 -15.99 12.59
CA LEU A 46 -24.99 -15.39 13.74
C LEU A 46 -26.03 -14.60 14.55
N ARG A 47 -26.22 -14.99 15.82
CA ARG A 47 -27.15 -14.30 16.72
C ARG A 47 -26.65 -12.89 17.03
N ASN A 48 -27.57 -11.93 17.06
CA ASN A 48 -27.29 -10.52 17.34
C ASN A 48 -26.32 -9.86 16.34
N ALA A 49 -26.02 -10.53 15.22
CA ALA A 49 -25.18 -9.94 14.19
C ALA A 49 -25.93 -8.83 13.49
N GLN A 50 -25.37 -7.62 13.53
CA GLN A 50 -25.87 -6.47 12.80
C GLN A 50 -24.70 -5.74 12.17
N LEU A 51 -24.84 -5.43 10.88
CA LEU A 51 -23.84 -4.77 10.07
C LEU A 51 -24.53 -3.70 9.23
N PHE A 52 -23.89 -2.54 9.13
CA PHE A 52 -24.43 -1.38 8.42
C PHE A 52 -23.49 -0.96 7.30
N ILE A 53 -24.04 -0.69 6.11
CA ILE A 53 -23.27 -0.17 4.97
C ILE A 53 -23.94 1.11 4.47
N PRO A 54 -23.28 2.28 4.57
CA PRO A 54 -23.74 3.49 3.88
C PRO A 54 -23.78 3.27 2.37
N LEU A 55 -24.83 3.76 1.71
CA LEU A 55 -25.06 3.61 0.28
C LEU A 55 -25.03 4.97 -0.41
N SER A 56 -24.43 5.04 -1.59
CA SER A 56 -24.70 6.13 -2.52
C SER A 56 -26.12 6.01 -3.08
N ALA A 57 -26.71 7.12 -3.55
CA ALA A 57 -28.01 7.10 -4.21
C ALA A 57 -28.08 6.06 -5.32
N THR A 58 -27.07 6.04 -6.19
CA THR A 58 -26.95 5.08 -7.30
C THR A 58 -26.94 3.61 -6.85
N LEU A 59 -26.27 3.30 -5.73
CA LEU A 59 -26.20 1.93 -5.23
C LEU A 59 -27.48 1.54 -4.50
N ALA A 60 -28.15 2.50 -3.86
CA ALA A 60 -29.45 2.28 -3.24
C ALA A 60 -30.50 1.90 -4.29
N ASP A 61 -30.55 2.61 -5.42
CA ASP A 61 -31.48 2.30 -6.52
C ASP A 61 -31.21 0.89 -7.09
N ILE A 62 -29.93 0.55 -7.32
CA ILE A 62 -29.54 -0.79 -7.78
C ILE A 62 -30.02 -1.86 -6.77
N ILE A 63 -29.85 -1.65 -5.47
CA ILE A 63 -30.25 -2.61 -4.45
C ILE A 63 -31.76 -2.77 -4.39
N ASP A 64 -32.52 -1.67 -4.48
CA ASP A 64 -33.98 -1.68 -4.45
C ASP A 64 -34.55 -2.49 -5.64
N GLU A 65 -33.86 -2.48 -6.79
CA GLU A 65 -34.19 -3.29 -7.98
C GLU A 65 -33.63 -4.72 -7.94
N THR A 66 -32.69 -5.01 -7.05
CA THR A 66 -31.93 -6.27 -7.03
C THR A 66 -32.56 -7.32 -6.14
N GLN A 67 -32.94 -8.48 -6.72
CA GLN A 67 -33.35 -9.65 -5.96
C GLN A 67 -32.17 -10.57 -5.62
N PHE A 68 -31.78 -10.59 -4.35
CA PHE A 68 -30.77 -11.52 -3.86
C PHE A 68 -31.34 -12.93 -3.67
N SER A 69 -31.18 -13.78 -4.70
CA SER A 69 -31.60 -15.18 -4.62
C SER A 69 -30.90 -15.93 -3.47
N GLY A 70 -31.68 -16.64 -2.66
CA GLY A 70 -31.15 -17.50 -1.58
C GLY A 70 -30.80 -16.79 -0.27
N LEU A 71 -31.18 -15.52 -0.09
CA LEU A 71 -31.21 -14.86 1.22
C LEU A 71 -32.55 -15.11 1.92
N GLN A 72 -32.52 -15.27 3.25
CA GLN A 72 -33.75 -15.27 4.04
C GLN A 72 -34.39 -13.87 4.05
N THR A 73 -35.72 -13.85 4.00
CA THR A 73 -36.50 -12.61 4.00
C THR A 73 -36.31 -11.84 5.30
N GLY A 74 -36.13 -10.52 5.23
CA GLY A 74 -36.02 -9.65 6.40
C GLY A 74 -34.62 -9.53 7.02
N VAL A 75 -33.66 -10.33 6.56
CA VAL A 75 -32.25 -10.25 7.00
C VAL A 75 -31.62 -8.96 6.46
N LEU A 76 -31.95 -8.57 5.23
CA LEU A 76 -31.46 -7.36 4.55
C LEU A 76 -32.56 -6.29 4.46
N GLN A 77 -32.28 -5.07 4.91
CA GLN A 77 -33.20 -3.93 4.84
C GLN A 77 -32.48 -2.68 4.35
N THR A 78 -32.93 -2.09 3.24
CA THR A 78 -32.53 -0.74 2.84
C THR A 78 -33.32 0.26 3.68
N ARG A 79 -32.63 1.20 4.32
CA ARG A 79 -33.26 2.30 5.07
C ARG A 79 -32.81 3.63 4.49
N LYS A 80 -33.77 4.54 4.30
CA LYS A 80 -33.51 5.93 3.91
C LYS A 80 -33.69 6.80 5.15
N THR A 81 -32.75 7.70 5.39
CA THR A 81 -32.90 8.72 6.44
C THR A 81 -33.90 9.77 5.93
N PRO A 82 -34.95 10.11 6.71
CA PRO A 82 -36.04 10.95 6.25
C PRO A 82 -35.60 12.35 5.81
N ASP A 83 -34.49 12.87 6.36
CA ASP A 83 -34.10 14.27 6.20
C ASP A 83 -32.84 14.49 5.34
N HIS A 84 -32.11 13.44 4.96
CA HIS A 84 -30.73 13.60 4.46
C HIS A 84 -30.40 12.91 3.13
N GLU A 85 -31.37 12.39 2.38
CA GLU A 85 -31.16 11.59 1.14
C GLU A 85 -30.16 10.43 1.29
N GLN A 86 -29.71 10.12 2.51
CA GLN A 86 -28.72 9.10 2.78
C GLN A 86 -29.43 7.78 3.02
N ALA A 87 -29.09 6.83 2.17
CA ALA A 87 -29.50 5.45 2.32
C ALA A 87 -28.39 4.64 2.99
N PHE A 88 -28.79 3.65 3.78
CA PHE A 88 -27.88 2.64 4.28
C PHE A 88 -28.56 1.27 4.25
N LEU A 89 -27.74 0.24 4.16
CA LEU A 89 -28.16 -1.14 4.26
C LEU A 89 -27.97 -1.62 5.69
N SER A 90 -29.02 -2.17 6.28
CA SER A 90 -28.98 -2.88 7.56
C SER A 90 -29.05 -4.38 7.29
N PHE A 91 -28.03 -5.11 7.72
CA PHE A 91 -27.97 -6.56 7.59
C PHE A 91 -28.00 -7.18 8.99
N SER A 92 -29.04 -7.96 9.32
CA SER A 92 -29.28 -8.47 10.66
C SER A 92 -29.49 -9.98 10.69
N ASN A 93 -28.92 -10.68 11.69
CA ASN A 93 -29.04 -12.13 11.89
C ASN A 93 -28.71 -12.97 10.63
N PHE A 94 -27.63 -12.61 9.94
CA PHE A 94 -27.19 -13.26 8.71
C PHE A 94 -26.28 -14.47 8.94
N ASN A 95 -26.19 -15.35 7.96
CA ASN A 95 -25.08 -16.31 7.84
C ASN A 95 -23.83 -15.62 7.28
N PRO A 96 -22.60 -15.95 7.75
CA PRO A 96 -21.36 -15.43 7.17
C PRO A 96 -21.25 -15.51 5.64
N LEU A 97 -21.78 -16.57 5.03
CA LEU A 97 -21.74 -16.72 3.57
C LEU A 97 -22.72 -15.77 2.86
N GLU A 98 -23.91 -15.54 3.45
CA GLU A 98 -24.88 -14.55 2.98
C GLU A 98 -24.30 -13.13 3.09
N CYS A 99 -23.60 -12.85 4.19
CA CYS A 99 -22.83 -11.63 4.38
C CYS A 99 -21.80 -11.42 3.26
N ALA A 100 -20.94 -12.42 3.03
CA ALA A 100 -19.94 -12.36 1.98
C ALA A 100 -20.56 -12.19 0.58
N TYR A 101 -21.72 -12.79 0.32
CA TYR A 101 -22.45 -12.66 -0.94
C TYR A 101 -22.91 -11.22 -1.20
N VAL A 102 -23.59 -10.61 -0.21
CA VAL A 102 -24.06 -9.23 -0.30
C VAL A 102 -22.89 -8.26 -0.37
N LEU A 103 -21.89 -8.39 0.51
CA LEU A 103 -20.71 -7.52 0.52
C LEU A 103 -19.93 -7.58 -0.80
N SER A 104 -19.82 -8.76 -1.42
CA SER A 104 -19.17 -8.89 -2.73
C SER A 104 -19.90 -8.10 -3.82
N PHE A 105 -21.23 -8.14 -3.81
CA PHE A 105 -22.06 -7.35 -4.73
C PHE A 105 -21.89 -5.85 -4.48
N LEU A 106 -22.00 -5.42 -3.22
CA LEU A 106 -21.93 -4.01 -2.85
C LEU A 106 -20.56 -3.41 -3.17
N PHE A 107 -19.47 -4.09 -2.79
CA PHE A 107 -18.13 -3.55 -2.94
C PHE A 107 -17.63 -3.63 -4.39
N TYR A 108 -18.12 -4.60 -5.16
CA TYR A 108 -17.90 -4.60 -6.59
C TYR A 108 -18.63 -3.43 -7.28
N ASN A 109 -19.92 -3.22 -7.01
CA ASN A 109 -20.69 -2.16 -7.66
C ASN A 109 -20.32 -0.76 -7.14
N GLY A 110 -19.95 -0.63 -5.86
CA GLY A 110 -19.45 0.61 -5.26
C GLY A 110 -18.09 1.02 -5.80
N SER A 111 -17.16 0.08 -5.98
CA SER A 111 -15.84 0.38 -6.58
C SER A 111 -15.91 0.67 -8.08
N ARG A 112 -16.98 0.23 -8.75
CA ARG A 112 -17.25 0.47 -10.17
C ARG A 112 -17.86 1.82 -10.51
N GLN A 113 -18.19 2.66 -9.55
CA GLN A 113 -18.85 3.95 -9.85
C GLN A 113 -18.02 4.89 -10.75
N CYS A 114 -16.72 4.62 -10.93
CA CYS A 114 -15.87 5.31 -11.90
C CYS A 114 -15.90 4.71 -13.33
N ALA A 115 -16.42 3.49 -13.50
CA ALA A 115 -16.52 2.79 -14.78
C ALA A 115 -17.97 2.86 -15.29
N ARG A 116 -18.27 3.96 -16.00
CA ARG A 116 -19.56 4.17 -16.66
C ARG A 116 -19.82 3.05 -17.69
N ASP A 117 -21.04 2.51 -17.71
CA ASP A 117 -21.67 1.80 -18.86
C ASP A 117 -21.85 0.26 -18.83
N SER A 118 -21.53 -0.47 -17.75
CA SER A 118 -21.94 -1.89 -17.69
C SER A 118 -23.16 -2.13 -16.79
N LYS A 119 -24.28 -2.54 -17.41
CA LYS A 119 -25.53 -2.95 -16.76
C LYS A 119 -25.42 -4.27 -15.99
N ASP A 120 -24.32 -5.00 -16.15
CA ASP A 120 -24.12 -6.26 -15.46
C ASP A 120 -23.55 -6.02 -14.07
N HIS A 121 -24.40 -6.06 -13.05
CA HIS A 121 -24.02 -5.90 -11.64
C HIS A 121 -23.54 -7.19 -10.97
N TRP A 122 -23.68 -8.34 -11.65
CA TRP A 122 -23.49 -9.66 -11.08
C TRP A 122 -22.21 -10.35 -11.54
N THR A 123 -21.63 -9.91 -12.65
CA THR A 123 -20.43 -10.53 -13.22
C THR A 123 -19.19 -9.70 -12.91
N VAL A 124 -18.23 -10.32 -12.22
CA VAL A 124 -16.98 -9.71 -11.78
C VAL A 124 -15.84 -10.14 -12.71
N PRO A 125 -15.14 -9.21 -13.39
CA PRO A 125 -13.96 -9.51 -14.19
C PRO A 125 -12.86 -10.19 -13.36
N LYS A 126 -12.10 -11.08 -13.97
CA LYS A 126 -10.93 -11.70 -13.34
C LYS A 126 -9.93 -10.61 -12.93
N GLY A 127 -9.46 -10.68 -11.69
CA GLY A 127 -8.55 -9.68 -11.13
C GLY A 127 -9.21 -8.37 -10.74
N ALA A 128 -10.54 -8.25 -10.79
CA ALA A 128 -11.23 -7.11 -10.21
C ALA A 128 -10.93 -6.99 -8.71
N HIS A 129 -10.81 -5.74 -8.28
CA HIS A 129 -10.48 -5.38 -6.91
C HIS A 129 -11.76 -5.00 -6.18
N LEU A 130 -12.19 -5.82 -5.21
CA LEU A 130 -13.36 -5.58 -4.39
C LEU A 130 -12.90 -4.89 -3.11
N ARG A 131 -13.45 -3.71 -2.83
CA ARG A 131 -13.10 -2.94 -1.64
C ARG A 131 -14.29 -2.14 -1.13
N GLY A 132 -14.34 -1.97 0.18
CA GLY A 132 -15.32 -1.12 0.83
C GLY A 132 -15.25 -1.23 2.34
N SER A 133 -16.06 -0.41 2.99
CA SER A 133 -16.18 -0.40 4.44
C SER A 133 -17.59 -0.83 4.85
N PHE A 134 -17.66 -1.48 6.00
CA PHE A 134 -18.91 -1.68 6.72
C PHE A 134 -18.74 -1.30 8.18
N TYR A 135 -19.86 -1.10 8.86
CA TYR A 135 -19.91 -0.66 10.25
C TYR A 135 -20.53 -1.74 11.12
N VAL A 136 -19.92 -1.96 12.28
CA VAL A 136 -20.46 -2.80 13.36
C VAL A 136 -20.53 -1.97 14.64
N TYR A 137 -21.47 -2.30 15.53
CA TYR A 137 -21.58 -1.56 16.78
C TYR A 137 -20.34 -1.75 17.66
N LYS A 138 -19.98 -0.73 18.46
CA LYS A 138 -18.76 -0.73 19.29
C LYS A 138 -18.59 -1.93 20.23
N SER A 139 -19.70 -2.59 20.61
CA SER A 139 -19.66 -3.80 21.45
C SER A 139 -19.19 -5.05 20.71
N CYS A 140 -19.17 -5.03 19.37
CA CYS A 140 -18.61 -6.11 18.57
C CYS A 140 -17.11 -6.21 18.83
N ASP A 141 -16.67 -7.42 19.12
CA ASP A 141 -15.24 -7.73 19.23
C ASP A 141 -14.68 -7.90 17.83
N VAL A 142 -13.74 -7.03 17.50
CA VAL A 142 -13.00 -7.00 16.23
C VAL A 142 -11.52 -7.12 16.60
N SER A 143 -11.17 -8.16 17.37
CA SER A 143 -9.83 -8.32 17.94
C SER A 143 -8.74 -8.36 16.85
N PRO A 144 -7.58 -7.73 17.04
CA PRO A 144 -6.48 -7.64 16.06
C PRO A 144 -5.84 -8.98 15.65
N GLU A 145 -6.18 -10.11 16.30
CA GLU A 145 -5.88 -11.44 15.72
C GLU A 145 -6.59 -11.70 14.38
N THR A 146 -7.56 -10.85 14.01
CA THR A 146 -8.17 -10.83 12.67
C THR A 146 -7.34 -10.09 11.61
N SER A 147 -6.45 -9.16 11.99
CA SER A 147 -5.60 -8.42 11.03
C SER A 147 -4.33 -9.17 10.65
N THR A 148 -3.89 -10.13 11.48
CA THR A 148 -2.83 -11.08 11.14
C THR A 148 -3.45 -12.39 10.64
N MET A 149 -4.02 -12.36 9.43
CA MET A 149 -4.23 -13.59 8.67
C MET A 149 -2.88 -14.22 8.30
N LYS A 150 -2.18 -14.85 9.25
CA LYS A 150 -1.19 -15.87 8.93
C LYS A 150 -1.99 -17.11 8.51
N PRO A 151 -1.97 -17.50 7.22
CA PRO A 151 -2.69 -18.68 6.78
C PRO A 151 -2.20 -19.89 7.58
N LYS A 152 -3.13 -20.69 8.10
CA LYS A 152 -2.82 -22.05 8.53
C LYS A 152 -2.21 -22.76 7.33
N LYS A 153 -0.91 -23.08 7.41
CA LYS A 153 -0.12 -23.84 6.41
C LYS A 153 -1.01 -24.74 5.55
N SER A 154 -1.41 -24.22 4.39
CA SER A 154 -2.07 -24.99 3.35
C SER A 154 -1.38 -24.61 2.06
N VAL A 155 -1.16 -25.59 1.18
CA VAL A 155 -0.20 -25.59 0.06
C VAL A 155 -0.61 -24.63 -1.10
N LEU A 156 -1.27 -23.50 -0.80
CA LEU A 156 -1.81 -22.53 -1.74
C LEU A 156 -1.49 -21.06 -1.35
N ASP A 157 -0.37 -20.84 -0.65
CA ASP A 157 -0.06 -19.57 0.05
C ASP A 157 0.41 -18.39 -0.83
N SER A 158 0.42 -18.50 -2.16
CA SER A 158 0.78 -17.38 -3.06
C SER A 158 -0.41 -16.62 -3.66
N ALA A 159 -1.65 -17.13 -3.55
CA ALA A 159 -2.84 -16.48 -4.12
C ALA A 159 -3.65 -15.63 -3.13
N ARG A 160 -3.50 -15.86 -1.81
CA ARG A 160 -4.25 -15.15 -0.75
C ARG A 160 -3.55 -13.87 -0.24
N ALA A 161 -2.42 -13.49 -0.83
CA ALA A 161 -1.57 -12.37 -0.40
C ALA A 161 -2.16 -10.97 -0.64
N HIS A 162 -3.39 -10.86 -1.15
CA HIS A 162 -4.00 -9.58 -1.54
C HIS A 162 -5.28 -9.23 -0.79
N TYR A 163 -5.69 -10.00 0.22
CA TYR A 163 -6.82 -9.64 1.09
C TYR A 163 -6.34 -8.85 2.31
N GLN A 164 -6.86 -7.64 2.49
CA GLN A 164 -6.52 -6.72 3.57
C GLN A 164 -7.77 -6.43 4.39
N ILE A 165 -7.63 -6.48 5.70
CA ILE A 165 -8.66 -6.10 6.68
C ILE A 165 -8.06 -5.03 7.57
N ASN A 166 -8.65 -3.85 7.58
CA ASN A 166 -8.26 -2.76 8.47
C ASN A 166 -9.48 -2.35 9.30
N VAL A 167 -9.32 -2.31 10.61
CA VAL A 167 -10.32 -1.72 11.52
C VAL A 167 -9.90 -0.28 11.73
N SER A 168 -10.75 0.68 11.37
CA SER A 168 -10.41 2.09 11.53
C SER A 168 -10.25 2.42 13.02
N GLU A 169 -9.11 2.98 13.39
CA GLU A 169 -8.86 3.48 14.75
C GLU A 169 -9.79 4.63 15.11
N VAL A 170 -10.10 5.45 14.10
CA VAL A 170 -11.05 6.56 14.18
C VAL A 170 -12.23 6.23 13.29
N SER A 171 -13.43 6.19 13.87
CA SER A 171 -14.66 6.06 13.10
C SER A 171 -15.43 7.36 13.12
N ASP A 172 -15.80 7.84 11.93
CA ASP A 172 -16.58 9.07 11.78
C ASP A 172 -18.04 8.91 12.25
N VAL A 173 -18.53 7.68 12.43
CA VAL A 173 -19.90 7.41 12.89
C VAL A 173 -19.85 6.98 14.36
N ALA A 174 -20.24 7.88 15.25
CA ALA A 174 -20.13 7.68 16.70
C ALA A 174 -20.81 6.37 17.15
N HIS A 175 -20.13 5.64 18.05
CA HIS A 175 -20.54 4.33 18.60
C HIS A 175 -20.45 3.14 17.65
N PHE A 176 -19.95 3.33 16.43
CA PHE A 176 -19.68 2.25 15.50
C PHE A 176 -18.18 2.11 15.26
N LYS A 177 -17.76 0.90 14.91
CA LYS A 177 -16.42 0.60 14.41
C LYS A 177 -16.54 0.39 12.91
N GLU A 178 -15.70 1.07 12.15
CA GLU A 178 -15.60 0.86 10.72
C GLU A 178 -14.58 -0.26 10.44
N VAL A 179 -14.98 -1.20 9.59
CA VAL A 179 -14.13 -2.29 9.12
C VAL A 179 -14.00 -2.14 7.61
N TYR A 180 -12.80 -1.80 7.17
CA TYR A 180 -12.43 -1.75 5.76
C TYR A 180 -11.90 -3.11 5.32
N VAL A 181 -12.42 -3.60 4.20
CA VAL A 181 -11.95 -4.83 3.55
C VAL A 181 -11.60 -4.57 2.10
N SER A 182 -10.56 -5.25 1.63
CA SER A 182 -10.03 -5.08 0.28
C SER A 182 -9.44 -6.38 -0.21
N GLY A 183 -9.77 -6.80 -1.41
CA GLY A 183 -9.26 -8.06 -1.98
C GLY A 183 -9.32 -8.11 -3.49
N LEU A 184 -8.44 -8.92 -4.07
CA LEU A 184 -8.40 -9.17 -5.51
C LEU A 184 -9.00 -10.54 -5.80
N GLY A 185 -9.96 -10.57 -6.74
CA GLY A 185 -10.64 -11.80 -7.13
C GLY A 185 -11.85 -12.15 -6.24
N LEU A 186 -12.95 -12.50 -6.90
CA LEU A 186 -14.24 -12.73 -6.25
C LEU A 186 -14.25 -13.92 -5.27
N LEU A 187 -13.67 -15.06 -5.67
CA LEU A 187 -13.70 -16.27 -4.83
C LEU A 187 -12.90 -16.08 -3.54
N ASP A 188 -11.68 -15.56 -3.66
CA ASP A 188 -10.81 -15.32 -2.51
C ASP A 188 -11.39 -14.24 -1.59
N PHE A 189 -11.95 -13.17 -2.18
CA PHE A 189 -12.67 -12.14 -1.44
C PHE A 189 -13.87 -12.71 -0.65
N MET A 190 -14.72 -13.52 -1.28
CA MET A 190 -15.87 -14.13 -0.59
C MET A 190 -15.44 -15.07 0.55
N GLN A 191 -14.39 -15.88 0.33
CA GLN A 191 -13.88 -16.78 1.36
C GLN A 191 -13.29 -16.01 2.53
N ALA A 192 -12.46 -15.01 2.25
CA ALA A 192 -11.78 -14.25 3.30
C ALA A 192 -12.77 -13.35 4.08
N THR A 193 -13.78 -12.79 3.40
CA THR A 193 -14.89 -12.07 4.05
C THR A 193 -15.70 -12.99 4.95
N MET A 194 -16.02 -14.19 4.48
CA MET A 194 -16.71 -15.18 5.28
C MET A 194 -15.91 -15.57 6.53
N GLU A 195 -14.60 -15.84 6.38
CA GLU A 195 -13.70 -16.12 7.51
C GLU A 195 -13.59 -14.95 8.49
N LEU A 196 -13.60 -13.71 8.00
CA LEU A 196 -13.63 -12.51 8.83
C LEU A 196 -14.91 -12.44 9.66
N ILE A 197 -16.07 -12.53 9.01
CA ILE A 197 -17.38 -12.42 9.65
C ILE A 197 -17.56 -13.50 10.73
N GLU A 198 -17.03 -14.71 10.52
CA GLU A 198 -17.04 -15.77 11.54
C GLU A 198 -16.22 -15.47 12.79
N ARG A 199 -15.16 -14.67 12.64
CA ARG A 199 -14.29 -14.29 13.77
C ARG A 199 -14.85 -13.11 14.55
N LEU A 200 -15.75 -12.31 13.95
CA LEU A 200 -16.42 -11.22 14.64
C LEU A 200 -17.31 -11.79 15.75
N ARG A 201 -17.14 -11.29 16.97
CA ARG A 201 -17.99 -11.68 18.10
C ARG A 201 -19.01 -10.58 18.36
N PHE A 202 -20.21 -10.78 17.83
CA PHE A 202 -21.35 -9.91 18.07
C PHE A 202 -21.87 -10.12 19.50
N ARG A 203 -21.93 -9.02 20.25
CA ARG A 203 -22.49 -9.01 21.62
C ARG A 203 -23.91 -8.45 21.59
N SER A 204 -24.59 -8.52 22.73
CA SER A 204 -25.89 -7.88 22.88
C SER A 204 -25.79 -6.39 22.53
N CYS A 205 -26.76 -5.91 21.75
CA CYS A 205 -26.84 -4.54 21.26
C CYS A 205 -28.19 -3.92 21.64
N PRO A 206 -28.31 -2.59 21.66
CA PRO A 206 -29.61 -1.91 21.80
C PRO A 206 -30.62 -2.38 20.73
N SER A 207 -31.91 -2.41 21.08
CA SER A 207 -33.00 -2.81 20.18
C SER A 207 -33.12 -1.92 18.94
N HIS A 208 -32.81 -0.62 19.08
CA HIS A 208 -32.97 0.40 18.04
C HIS A 208 -31.65 0.78 17.36
N LEU A 209 -30.81 -0.23 17.06
CA LEU A 209 -29.47 0.01 16.53
C LEU A 209 -29.49 0.59 15.10
N SER A 210 -30.48 0.22 14.29
CA SER A 210 -30.64 0.75 12.93
C SER A 210 -31.04 2.23 12.96
N GLU A 211 -31.94 2.63 13.87
CA GLU A 211 -32.31 4.03 14.07
C GLU A 211 -31.11 4.84 14.59
N LEU A 212 -30.37 4.29 15.55
CA LEU A 212 -29.15 4.91 16.07
C LEU A 212 -28.10 5.12 14.97
N PHE A 213 -27.89 4.13 14.12
CA PHE A 213 -26.95 4.25 12.99
C PHE A 213 -27.40 5.34 12.02
N GLY A 214 -28.68 5.34 11.62
CA GLY A 214 -29.24 6.36 10.73
C GLY A 214 -29.07 7.79 11.28
N MET A 215 -29.36 7.98 12.57
CA MET A 215 -29.18 9.27 13.24
C MET A 215 -27.70 9.71 13.27
N LYS A 216 -26.77 8.81 13.59
CA LYS A 216 -25.33 9.14 13.64
C LYS A 216 -24.72 9.36 12.26
N LEU A 217 -25.21 8.67 11.23
CA LEU A 217 -24.81 8.90 9.84
C LEU A 217 -25.29 10.28 9.35
N ALA A 218 -26.53 10.64 9.67
CA ALA A 218 -27.10 11.96 9.39
C ALA A 218 -26.34 13.10 10.10
N GLU A 219 -25.99 12.91 11.37
CA GLU A 219 -25.21 13.86 12.16
C GLU A 219 -23.83 14.11 11.53
N LYS A 220 -23.12 13.04 11.14
CA LYS A 220 -21.82 13.13 10.44
C LYS A 220 -21.92 14.02 9.20
N SER A 221 -22.96 13.78 8.41
CA SER A 221 -23.16 14.42 7.11
C SER A 221 -23.58 15.88 7.25
N SER A 222 -24.44 16.16 8.24
CA SER A 222 -24.81 17.53 8.61
C SER A 222 -23.60 18.32 9.10
N LEU A 223 -22.75 17.74 9.93
CA LEU A 223 -21.52 18.39 10.40
C LEU A 223 -20.55 18.68 9.24
N ALA A 224 -20.42 17.74 8.30
CA ALA A 224 -19.59 17.97 7.10
C ALA A 224 -20.16 19.09 6.23
N ALA A 225 -21.48 19.12 6.01
CA ALA A 225 -22.15 20.17 5.25
C ALA A 225 -21.99 21.55 5.91
N VAL A 226 -22.17 21.65 7.23
CA VAL A 226 -21.96 22.89 7.99
C VAL A 226 -20.52 23.37 7.82
N LYS A 227 -19.52 22.52 8.03
CA LYS A 227 -18.10 22.89 7.88
C LYS A 227 -17.76 23.40 6.48
N ILE A 228 -18.31 22.78 5.43
CA ILE A 228 -18.11 23.22 4.05
C ILE A 228 -18.79 24.58 3.82
N ASN A 229 -20.01 24.73 4.33
CA ASN A 229 -20.79 25.96 4.20
C ASN A 229 -20.22 27.12 5.02
N GLU A 230 -19.42 26.86 6.06
CA GLU A 230 -18.74 27.89 6.86
C GLU A 230 -17.57 28.55 6.11
N ILE A 231 -16.93 27.84 5.17
CA ILE A 231 -15.72 28.30 4.47
C ILE A 231 -15.87 29.71 3.86
N PRO A 232 -16.94 30.03 3.11
CA PRO A 232 -17.10 31.36 2.53
C PRO A 232 -17.30 32.46 3.58
N PHE A 233 -17.86 32.14 4.74
CA PHE A 233 -18.09 33.12 5.82
C PHE A 233 -16.81 33.38 6.62
N ILE A 234 -15.98 32.35 6.84
CA ILE A 234 -14.64 32.51 7.41
C ILE A 234 -13.78 33.36 6.48
N ALA A 235 -13.79 33.09 5.18
CA ALA A 235 -13.01 33.85 4.19
C ALA A 235 -13.40 35.34 4.14
N LYS A 236 -14.67 35.66 4.46
CA LYS A 236 -15.18 37.04 4.54
C LYS A 236 -15.01 37.67 5.93
N GLY A 237 -14.41 36.97 6.90
CA GLY A 237 -14.25 37.46 8.27
C GLY A 237 -15.58 37.65 9.01
N LEU A 238 -16.63 36.89 8.65
CA LEU A 238 -17.96 37.03 9.24
C LEU A 238 -18.17 36.17 10.49
N LEU A 239 -17.44 35.06 10.61
CA LEU A 239 -17.52 34.14 11.76
C LEU A 239 -16.37 34.33 12.76
N ILE A 240 -15.38 35.13 12.40
CA ILE A 240 -14.18 35.38 13.18
C ILE A 240 -13.98 36.90 13.18
N ASP A 241 -13.87 37.50 14.37
CA ASP A 241 -13.44 38.88 14.49
C ASP A 241 -11.96 38.99 14.11
N THR A 242 -11.73 39.22 12.81
CA THR A 242 -10.37 39.31 12.27
C THR A 242 -9.61 40.50 12.84
N SER A 243 -10.30 41.54 13.31
CA SER A 243 -9.67 42.74 13.88
C SER A 243 -9.14 42.46 15.28
N ASP A 244 -9.95 41.83 16.12
CA ASP A 244 -9.54 41.45 17.48
C ASP A 244 -8.45 40.35 17.46
N VAL A 245 -8.58 39.36 16.57
CA VAL A 245 -7.55 38.33 16.37
C VAL A 245 -6.25 38.94 15.86
N ALA A 246 -6.30 39.88 14.91
CA ALA A 246 -5.11 40.57 14.42
C ALA A 246 -4.46 41.41 15.53
N LYS A 247 -5.25 42.13 16.33
CA LYS A 247 -4.75 42.95 17.43
C LYS A 247 -4.09 42.12 18.52
N THR A 248 -4.74 41.03 18.94
CA THR A 248 -4.23 40.12 19.99
C THR A 248 -2.91 39.46 19.57
N ASN A 249 -2.77 39.13 18.29
CA ASN A 249 -1.58 38.46 17.77
C ASN A 249 -0.51 39.41 17.23
N ALA A 250 -0.76 40.72 17.15
CA ALA A 250 0.14 41.70 16.50
C ALA A 250 1.55 41.68 17.09
N ASP A 251 1.68 41.74 18.41
CA ASP A 251 2.98 41.76 19.08
C ASP A 251 3.78 40.47 18.86
N VAL A 252 3.09 39.32 18.82
CA VAL A 252 3.72 38.01 18.58
C VAL A 252 4.19 37.91 17.14
N LEU A 253 3.37 38.36 16.19
CA LEU A 253 3.73 38.40 14.77
C LEU A 253 4.91 39.35 14.52
N GLU A 254 4.94 40.51 15.17
CA GLU A 254 6.06 41.45 15.02
C GLU A 254 7.35 40.90 15.62
N LYS A 255 7.29 40.29 16.81
CA LYS A 255 8.44 39.57 17.40
C LYS A 255 8.94 38.46 16.48
N SER A 256 8.03 37.69 15.88
CA SER A 256 8.37 36.63 14.92
C SER A 256 9.01 37.20 13.66
N ARG A 257 8.48 38.31 13.12
CA ARG A 257 9.02 39.02 11.95
C ARG A 257 10.44 39.53 12.21
N VAL A 258 10.67 40.16 13.36
CA VAL A 258 11.99 40.67 13.76
C VAL A 258 12.98 39.51 13.94
N ALA A 259 12.56 38.42 14.58
CA ALA A 259 13.41 37.23 14.74
C ALA A 259 13.78 36.59 13.39
N LEU A 260 12.82 36.47 12.47
CA LEU A 260 13.05 35.94 11.12
C LEU A 260 13.98 36.85 10.30
N ASN A 261 13.78 38.16 10.36
CA ASN A 261 14.65 39.13 9.68
C ASN A 261 16.09 39.08 10.22
N LYS A 262 16.24 39.02 11.55
CA LYS A 262 17.54 38.87 12.19
C LYS A 262 18.21 37.57 11.76
N PHE A 263 17.47 36.47 11.78
CA PHE A 263 17.96 35.16 11.33
C PHE A 263 18.38 35.19 9.84
N ALA A 264 17.62 35.84 8.96
CA ALA A 264 17.98 36.01 7.56
C ALA A 264 19.25 36.87 7.36
N GLN A 265 19.41 37.93 8.16
CA GLN A 265 20.63 38.77 8.17
C GLN A 265 21.83 37.98 8.70
N ASP A 266 21.65 37.16 9.73
CA ASP A 266 22.71 36.31 10.28
C ASP A 266 23.15 35.26 9.23
N LEU A 267 22.22 34.66 8.48
CA LEU A 267 22.56 33.74 7.39
C LEU A 267 23.39 34.41 6.29
N THR A 268 22.95 35.55 5.79
CA THR A 268 23.63 36.29 4.71
C THR A 268 24.99 36.85 5.15
N SER A 269 25.14 37.26 6.40
CA SER A 269 26.42 37.76 6.93
C SER A 269 27.40 36.63 7.31
N THR A 270 26.91 35.40 7.52
CA THR A 270 27.75 34.21 7.74
C THR A 270 28.32 33.67 6.43
N GLU A 271 27.57 33.73 5.32
CA GLU A 271 28.07 33.39 3.98
C GLU A 271 29.19 34.35 3.50
N LEU A 272 29.12 35.63 3.85
CA LEU A 272 30.15 36.64 3.54
C LEU A 272 31.44 36.51 4.37
N LYS A 273 31.44 35.74 5.47
CA LYS A 273 32.62 35.54 6.33
C LYS A 273 33.35 34.23 6.09
N SER A 274 32.87 33.38 5.17
CA SER A 274 33.47 32.07 4.87
C SER A 274 34.21 32.00 3.53
N GLU A 275 34.58 33.14 2.95
CA GLU A 275 35.51 33.20 1.81
C GLU A 275 36.73 34.10 2.13
N THR A 276 37.61 33.60 2.99
CA THR A 276 39.04 33.94 2.89
C THR A 276 39.85 32.66 3.01
N PRO A 277 40.24 32.04 1.88
CA PRO A 277 41.36 31.12 1.90
C PRO A 277 42.63 31.96 2.06
N ALA A 278 43.27 31.84 3.22
CA ALA A 278 44.63 32.30 3.42
C ALA A 278 45.57 31.54 2.48
N LEU A 279 45.84 32.12 1.31
CA LEU A 279 46.95 31.76 0.43
C LEU A 279 48.12 32.67 0.78
N ALA A 280 48.96 32.21 1.70
CA ALA A 280 50.33 32.65 1.81
C ALA A 280 51.22 31.43 2.11
N ASP A 281 52.23 31.28 1.27
CA ASP A 281 53.43 30.46 1.42
C ASP A 281 53.33 28.92 1.27
N ALA A 282 53.49 28.48 0.02
CA ALA A 282 54.42 27.39 -0.29
C ALA A 282 54.85 27.45 -1.77
N LYS A 283 56.01 28.08 -2.01
CA LYS A 283 56.83 27.85 -3.21
C LYS A 283 57.44 26.44 -3.13
N GLY A 284 57.37 25.64 -4.20
CA GLY A 284 58.19 24.43 -4.29
C GLY A 284 57.85 23.44 -5.40
N THR A 285 58.27 23.74 -6.63
CA THR A 285 58.85 22.81 -7.63
C THR A 285 58.06 21.59 -8.18
N SER A 286 57.50 21.79 -9.38
CA SER A 286 57.79 21.11 -10.67
C SER A 286 57.93 19.57 -10.76
N ALA A 287 57.05 18.92 -11.54
CA ALA A 287 57.34 18.15 -12.77
C ALA A 287 56.04 17.46 -13.29
N ARG A 288 55.48 17.86 -14.45
CA ARG A 288 55.58 17.21 -15.79
C ARG A 288 55.13 15.72 -15.78
N ASN A 289 54.10 15.26 -16.50
CA ASN A 289 53.77 15.35 -17.95
C ASN A 289 52.27 14.98 -18.11
N ALA A 290 51.43 15.67 -18.90
CA ALA A 290 51.35 15.88 -20.36
C ALA A 290 50.48 14.83 -21.10
N HIS A 291 49.53 15.36 -21.89
CA HIS A 291 48.74 14.74 -22.97
C HIS A 291 47.70 13.66 -22.58
N ASP A 292 46.53 13.54 -23.19
CA ASP A 292 46.07 14.06 -24.48
C ASP A 292 44.52 14.08 -24.57
N ASN A 293 44.08 14.71 -25.65
CA ASN A 293 42.73 15.00 -26.12
C ASN A 293 41.67 13.86 -26.13
N GLN A 294 40.42 14.32 -26.00
CA GLN A 294 39.12 13.86 -26.57
C GLN A 294 39.14 12.76 -27.67
N PRO A 295 38.05 11.97 -27.89
CA PRO A 295 36.69 12.51 -28.12
C PRO A 295 35.46 11.65 -27.76
N ASN A 296 34.31 12.34 -27.83
CA ASN A 296 32.93 11.84 -27.99
C ASN A 296 32.79 10.50 -28.72
N GLN A 297 32.02 9.57 -28.13
CA GLN A 297 31.14 8.67 -28.89
C GLN A 297 29.80 8.45 -28.17
N ARG A 298 28.76 9.03 -28.76
CA ARG A 298 27.38 8.54 -28.68
C ARG A 298 27.31 7.20 -29.40
N LYS A 299 26.75 6.16 -28.78
CA LYS A 299 26.15 5.03 -29.51
C LYS A 299 24.83 4.63 -28.88
N HIS A 300 23.77 4.90 -29.63
CA HIS A 300 22.51 4.18 -29.54
C HIS A 300 22.75 2.69 -29.80
N ALA A 301 22.14 1.81 -29.01
CA ALA A 301 21.90 0.44 -29.40
C ALA A 301 20.46 0.06 -29.04
N ARG A 302 19.72 -0.29 -30.09
CA ARG A 302 18.33 -0.70 -30.18
C ARG A 302 18.38 -2.16 -30.63
N THR A 303 17.80 -3.09 -29.88
CA THR A 303 17.62 -4.49 -30.31
C THR A 303 16.46 -5.05 -29.48
N THR A 304 15.23 -5.12 -29.99
CA THR A 304 14.69 -6.06 -31.00
C THR A 304 14.64 -7.49 -30.46
N ASN A 305 13.42 -7.90 -30.08
CA ASN A 305 12.99 -9.26 -29.84
C ASN A 305 13.32 -10.18 -31.02
N GLN A 306 14.00 -11.29 -30.78
CA GLN A 306 13.86 -12.49 -31.60
C GLN A 306 13.87 -13.75 -30.73
N ASN A 307 12.85 -14.59 -30.98
CA ASN A 307 12.66 -15.92 -30.44
C ASN A 307 13.71 -16.89 -31.00
N ALA A 308 14.21 -17.80 -30.16
CA ALA A 308 14.63 -19.13 -30.61
C ALA A 308 14.50 -20.14 -29.47
N SER A 309 13.59 -21.08 -29.69
CA SER A 309 13.48 -22.38 -29.03
C SER A 309 14.76 -23.20 -29.20
N ASN A 310 15.20 -23.92 -28.15
CA ASN A 310 15.61 -25.32 -28.25
C ASN A 310 15.96 -25.94 -26.88
N ALA A 311 15.90 -27.27 -26.87
CA ALA A 311 15.73 -28.17 -25.75
C ALA A 311 16.99 -28.47 -24.90
N ILE A 312 16.69 -28.78 -23.63
CA ILE A 312 17.36 -29.55 -22.54
C ILE A 312 18.48 -30.52 -23.01
N PRO A 313 19.57 -30.71 -22.21
CA PRO A 313 19.61 -31.86 -21.28
C PRO A 313 20.12 -31.54 -19.87
N ARG A 314 19.61 -32.32 -18.91
CA ARG A 314 20.15 -32.51 -17.55
C ARG A 314 21.59 -33.02 -17.65
N ASP A 315 22.49 -32.46 -16.84
CA ASP A 315 23.54 -33.29 -16.24
C ASP A 315 23.97 -32.81 -14.86
N THR A 316 24.19 -33.79 -14.02
CA THR A 316 24.64 -33.74 -12.64
C THR A 316 26.15 -33.54 -12.59
N THR A 317 26.64 -32.56 -11.83
CA THR A 317 27.84 -32.67 -10.96
C THR A 317 28.11 -31.34 -10.27
N SER A 318 28.37 -31.41 -8.97
CA SER A 318 28.82 -30.29 -8.15
C SER A 318 30.24 -29.92 -8.51
N HIS A 319 30.49 -28.66 -8.90
CA HIS A 319 31.64 -27.87 -8.47
C HIS A 319 31.33 -26.39 -8.68
N ARG A 320 31.82 -25.58 -7.74
CA ARG A 320 31.72 -24.12 -7.65
C ARG A 320 32.04 -23.45 -8.99
N GLY A 321 31.11 -22.66 -9.52
CA GLY A 321 31.34 -21.83 -10.70
C GLY A 321 30.31 -20.71 -10.76
N ASN A 322 30.79 -19.47 -10.61
CA ASN A 322 30.06 -18.24 -10.89
C ASN A 322 29.23 -18.38 -12.16
N SER A 323 27.91 -18.30 -12.03
CA SER A 323 27.03 -18.06 -13.17
C SER A 323 27.28 -16.62 -13.65
N PRO A 324 27.61 -16.39 -14.93
CA PRO A 324 27.89 -15.05 -15.43
C PRO A 324 26.58 -14.27 -15.49
N GLY A 325 26.43 -13.29 -14.59
CA GLY A 325 25.36 -12.29 -14.65
C GLY A 325 24.64 -11.98 -13.35
N PHE A 326 24.77 -12.81 -12.30
CA PHE A 326 24.15 -12.54 -11.00
C PHE A 326 25.21 -12.19 -9.96
N LEU A 327 25.10 -10.98 -9.40
CA LEU A 327 25.96 -10.51 -8.31
C LEU A 327 25.73 -11.36 -7.06
N SER A 328 26.82 -11.68 -6.35
CA SER A 328 26.72 -12.31 -5.03
C SER A 328 26.06 -11.36 -4.01
N GLN A 329 25.54 -11.91 -2.92
CA GLN A 329 24.89 -11.09 -1.88
C GLN A 329 25.86 -10.06 -1.27
N GLU A 330 27.13 -10.43 -1.11
CA GLU A 330 28.20 -9.52 -0.67
C GLU A 330 28.44 -8.38 -1.68
N GLN A 331 28.47 -8.70 -2.99
CA GLN A 331 28.60 -7.69 -4.05
C GLN A 331 27.39 -6.76 -4.10
N ILE A 332 26.18 -7.27 -3.86
CA ILE A 332 24.96 -6.47 -3.76
C ILE A 332 25.03 -5.54 -2.56
N ASN A 333 25.50 -6.03 -1.40
CA ASN A 333 25.66 -5.20 -0.21
C ASN A 333 26.69 -4.09 -0.43
N HIS A 334 27.88 -4.44 -0.96
CA HIS A 334 28.91 -3.47 -1.32
C HIS A 334 28.41 -2.40 -2.31
N TYR A 335 27.61 -2.79 -3.30
CA TYR A 335 27.01 -1.83 -4.24
C TYR A 335 26.02 -0.88 -3.54
N CYS A 336 25.20 -1.39 -2.61
CA CYS A 336 24.25 -0.55 -1.86
C CYS A 336 24.97 0.43 -0.93
N ILE A 337 26.01 -0.03 -0.23
CA ILE A 337 26.90 0.82 0.58
C ILE A 337 27.54 1.90 -0.29
N ALA A 338 28.05 1.56 -1.47
CA ALA A 338 28.62 2.51 -2.42
C ALA A 338 27.59 3.55 -2.89
N THR A 339 26.33 3.15 -3.08
CA THR A 339 25.23 4.06 -3.45
C THR A 339 24.93 5.07 -2.34
N ILE A 340 24.99 4.64 -1.08
CA ILE A 340 24.80 5.53 0.08
C ILE A 340 25.97 6.52 0.18
N LYS A 341 27.22 6.06 0.09
CA LYS A 341 28.41 6.92 0.12
C LYS A 341 28.41 7.94 -1.01
N ALA A 342 28.12 7.52 -2.24
CA ALA A 342 27.98 8.43 -3.37
C ALA A 342 26.86 9.46 -3.18
N SER A 343 25.76 9.06 -2.53
CA SER A 343 24.66 9.99 -2.22
C SER A 343 25.04 11.01 -1.15
N VAL A 344 25.80 10.61 -0.12
CA VAL A 344 26.33 11.54 0.89
C VAL A 344 27.20 12.61 0.23
N ASP A 345 28.12 12.23 -0.66
CA ASP A 345 28.96 13.18 -1.39
C ASP A 345 28.12 14.13 -2.23
N LEU A 346 27.17 13.59 -3.00
CA LEU A 346 26.35 14.41 -3.88
C LEU A 346 25.51 15.42 -3.09
N VAL A 347 24.91 15.00 -1.97
CA VAL A 347 24.16 15.91 -1.09
C VAL A 347 25.06 16.98 -0.49
N LYS A 348 26.29 16.62 -0.08
CA LYS A 348 27.28 17.59 0.42
C LYS A 348 27.73 18.61 -0.62
N THR A 349 27.64 18.31 -1.92
CA THR A 349 27.88 19.31 -2.98
C THR A 349 26.72 20.29 -3.17
N LYS A 350 25.55 19.99 -2.61
CA LYS A 350 24.39 20.89 -2.60
C LYS A 350 24.40 21.71 -1.31
N SER A 351 23.58 22.76 -1.25
CA SER A 351 23.45 23.57 -0.03
C SER A 351 22.87 22.72 1.11
N SER A 352 23.45 22.84 2.31
CA SER A 352 23.02 22.13 3.51
C SER A 352 21.58 22.42 3.91
N TYR A 353 21.07 23.61 3.56
CA TYR A 353 19.71 24.06 3.89
C TYR A 353 18.69 23.78 2.79
N GLN A 354 19.14 23.25 1.64
CA GLN A 354 18.24 22.97 0.53
C GLN A 354 17.33 21.78 0.85
N ILE A 355 16.03 21.91 0.59
CA ILE A 355 15.10 20.79 0.65
C ILE A 355 15.31 19.92 -0.59
N LEU A 356 15.68 18.67 -0.37
CA LEU A 356 16.04 17.71 -1.41
C LEU A 356 15.29 16.39 -1.19
N LYS A 357 15.14 15.62 -2.26
CA LYS A 357 14.67 14.23 -2.22
C LYS A 357 15.76 13.36 -2.83
N THR A 358 16.31 12.46 -2.04
CA THR A 358 17.39 11.57 -2.45
C THR A 358 16.92 10.13 -2.53
N TYR A 359 17.61 9.34 -3.34
CA TYR A 359 17.26 7.94 -3.56
C TYR A 359 18.49 7.06 -3.46
N ILE A 360 18.39 5.97 -2.72
CA ILE A 360 19.46 4.98 -2.57
C ILE A 360 18.93 3.58 -2.88
N LYS A 361 19.82 2.70 -3.36
CA LYS A 361 19.54 1.26 -3.41
C LYS A 361 19.89 0.63 -2.07
N TYR A 362 19.03 -0.26 -1.61
CA TYR A 362 19.14 -0.96 -0.34
C TYR A 362 18.92 -2.47 -0.55
N PRO A 363 19.68 -3.37 0.09
CA PRO A 363 19.53 -4.81 -0.10
C PRO A 363 18.16 -5.31 0.38
N ARG A 364 17.51 -6.16 -0.41
CA ARG A 364 16.18 -6.69 -0.05
C ARG A 364 16.25 -7.82 0.98
N GLN A 365 17.21 -8.72 0.82
CA GLN A 365 17.27 -9.96 1.58
C GLN A 365 17.86 -9.70 2.98
N PHE A 366 17.12 -10.03 4.05
CA PHE A 366 17.44 -9.83 5.48
C PHE A 366 17.50 -8.37 5.96
N TYR A 367 18.06 -7.45 5.17
CA TYR A 367 18.24 -6.06 5.59
C TYR A 367 16.96 -5.20 5.54
N LEU A 368 15.97 -5.59 4.73
CA LEU A 368 14.77 -4.77 4.56
C LEU A 368 13.90 -4.74 5.82
N ASP A 369 13.79 -5.85 6.54
CA ASP A 369 13.03 -5.92 7.80
C ASP A 369 13.74 -5.07 8.88
N LEU A 370 15.07 -5.15 8.96
CA LEU A 370 15.89 -4.29 9.83
C LEU A 370 15.69 -2.80 9.54
N LEU A 371 15.59 -2.43 8.26
CA LEU A 371 15.28 -1.06 7.88
C LEU A 371 13.91 -0.64 8.43
N TYR A 372 12.86 -1.45 8.20
CA TYR A 372 11.51 -1.16 8.70
C TYR A 372 11.47 -1.00 10.22
N ASP A 373 12.17 -1.85 10.97
CA ASP A 373 12.26 -1.77 12.43
C ASP A 373 12.92 -0.47 12.93
N ASN A 374 13.77 0.16 12.11
CA ASN A 374 14.50 1.39 12.47
C ASN A 374 13.93 2.67 11.83
N LEU A 375 12.95 2.59 10.92
CA LEU A 375 12.45 3.74 10.18
C LEU A 375 11.90 4.85 11.10
N ASP A 376 11.10 4.50 12.10
CA ASP A 376 10.49 5.49 12.99
C ASP A 376 11.52 6.21 13.86
N ARG A 377 12.53 5.47 14.35
CA ARG A 377 13.68 6.06 15.04
C ARG A 377 14.43 7.04 14.15
N MET A 378 14.70 6.66 12.90
CA MET A 378 15.42 7.50 11.95
C MET A 378 14.65 8.76 11.56
N ARG A 379 13.33 8.64 11.34
CA ARG A 379 12.45 9.79 11.06
C ARG A 379 12.43 10.77 12.23
N ALA A 380 12.31 10.24 13.46
CA ALA A 380 12.31 11.07 14.67
C ALA A 380 13.65 11.77 14.90
N SER A 381 14.79 11.10 14.65
CA SER A 381 16.12 11.67 14.92
C SER A 381 16.60 12.65 13.86
N THR A 382 16.19 12.48 12.60
CA THR A 382 16.66 13.29 11.47
C THR A 382 15.61 14.26 10.95
N ASN A 383 14.36 14.17 11.41
CA ASN A 383 13.23 14.92 10.86
C ASN A 383 13.12 14.81 9.32
N CYS A 384 13.58 13.69 8.76
CA CYS A 384 13.46 13.37 7.33
C CYS A 384 12.28 12.44 7.10
N ASN A 385 11.59 12.62 5.97
CA ASN A 385 10.61 11.67 5.48
C ASN A 385 11.33 10.53 4.73
N ILE A 386 11.39 9.36 5.36
CA ILE A 386 12.07 8.18 4.81
C ILE A 386 11.02 7.14 4.39
N VAL A 387 11.01 6.73 3.12
CA VAL A 387 10.02 5.81 2.56
C VAL A 387 10.69 4.78 1.66
N VAL A 388 10.38 3.51 1.84
CA VAL A 388 10.76 2.45 0.89
C VAL A 388 9.81 2.50 -0.30
N LEU A 389 10.32 2.73 -1.50
CA LEU A 389 9.51 2.82 -2.71
C LEU A 389 8.97 1.45 -3.15
N ASN A 390 7.71 1.44 -3.56
CA ASN A 390 7.12 0.32 -4.27
C ASN A 390 7.68 0.23 -5.69
N LEU A 391 7.71 -0.98 -6.28
CA LEU A 391 8.21 -1.24 -7.64
C LEU A 391 7.57 -0.33 -8.69
N SER A 392 6.31 0.07 -8.50
CA SER A 392 5.59 0.99 -9.37
C SER A 392 6.22 2.40 -9.44
N ASN A 393 6.89 2.84 -8.37
CA ASN A 393 7.40 4.21 -8.22
C ASN A 393 8.93 4.29 -8.32
N VAL A 394 9.62 3.16 -8.57
CA VAL A 394 11.09 3.11 -8.67
C VAL A 394 11.63 3.98 -9.82
N HIS A 395 10.83 4.21 -10.86
CA HIS A 395 11.21 5.06 -11.99
C HIS A 395 11.49 6.52 -11.57
N GLU A 396 10.89 7.02 -10.48
CA GLU A 396 11.15 8.36 -9.93
C GLU A 396 12.61 8.52 -9.47
N ALA A 397 13.26 7.41 -9.09
CA ALA A 397 14.63 7.42 -8.59
C ALA A 397 15.70 7.38 -9.69
N GLY A 398 15.31 7.08 -10.94
CA GLY A 398 16.24 6.90 -12.07
C GLY A 398 17.21 8.07 -12.25
N PRO A 399 16.71 9.30 -12.47
CA PRO A 399 17.57 10.47 -12.70
C PRO A 399 18.57 10.73 -11.56
N TRP A 400 18.17 10.48 -10.32
CA TRP A 400 19.06 10.62 -9.17
C TRP A 400 20.13 9.54 -9.16
N LEU A 401 19.74 8.27 -9.29
CA LEU A 401 20.66 7.13 -9.27
C LEU A 401 21.68 7.19 -10.41
N ASP A 402 21.30 7.70 -11.58
CA ASP A 402 22.19 7.87 -12.73
C ASP A 402 23.21 9.00 -12.52
N SER A 403 22.91 9.97 -11.65
CA SER A 403 23.84 11.05 -11.29
C SER A 403 24.90 10.63 -10.26
N LEU A 404 24.74 9.47 -9.62
CA LEU A 404 25.65 9.00 -8.58
C LEU A 404 26.92 8.39 -9.19
N ASN A 405 28.08 8.85 -8.73
CA ASN A 405 29.36 8.28 -9.09
C ASN A 405 29.71 7.11 -8.15
N THR A 406 29.06 5.95 -8.34
CA THR A 406 29.27 4.77 -7.49
C THR A 406 30.60 4.07 -7.73
N SER A 407 31.26 4.29 -8.88
CA SER A 407 32.54 3.66 -9.22
C SER A 407 33.70 4.14 -8.33
N LYS A 408 33.54 5.27 -7.62
CA LYS A 408 34.48 5.70 -6.57
C LYS A 408 34.50 4.79 -5.36
N TYR A 409 33.42 4.02 -5.13
CA TYR A 409 33.17 3.32 -3.88
C TYR A 409 32.98 1.81 -4.04
N THR A 410 32.95 1.28 -5.26
CA THR A 410 32.87 -0.16 -5.52
C THR A 410 33.50 -0.53 -6.86
N GLU A 411 34.11 -1.72 -6.91
CA GLU A 411 34.59 -2.35 -8.15
C GLU A 411 33.47 -3.06 -8.93
N VAL A 412 32.27 -3.16 -8.35
CA VAL A 412 31.10 -3.79 -8.96
C VAL A 412 30.55 -2.89 -10.07
N LYS A 413 30.83 -3.25 -11.33
CA LYS A 413 30.44 -2.47 -12.52
C LYS A 413 28.98 -2.63 -12.93
N SER A 414 28.32 -3.72 -12.55
CA SER A 414 26.91 -3.97 -12.90
C SER A 414 25.98 -3.53 -11.76
N SER A 415 24.86 -2.89 -12.11
CA SER A 415 23.80 -2.62 -11.14
C SER A 415 23.14 -3.93 -10.70
N PRO A 416 22.85 -4.11 -9.39
CA PRO A 416 22.01 -5.20 -8.91
C PRO A 416 20.66 -5.25 -9.61
N HIS A 417 20.12 -6.47 -9.74
CA HIS A 417 18.80 -6.69 -10.31
C HIS A 417 17.71 -6.07 -9.40
N PRO A 418 16.63 -5.45 -9.95
CA PRO A 418 15.57 -4.82 -9.14
C PRO A 418 14.87 -5.76 -8.14
N ASN A 419 14.96 -7.08 -8.33
CA ASN A 419 14.40 -8.05 -7.39
C ASN A 419 15.25 -8.27 -6.13
N THR A 420 16.56 -7.97 -6.18
CA THR A 420 17.50 -8.16 -5.07
C THR A 420 17.72 -6.90 -4.23
N THR A 421 17.25 -5.75 -4.73
CA THR A 421 17.32 -4.46 -4.05
C THR A 421 15.95 -3.80 -3.93
N ARG A 422 15.85 -2.81 -3.05
CA ARG A 422 14.74 -1.85 -2.97
C ARG A 422 15.31 -0.45 -3.04
N VAL A 423 14.49 0.50 -3.46
CA VAL A 423 14.87 1.92 -3.45
C VAL A 423 14.28 2.56 -2.21
N VAL A 424 15.12 3.25 -1.44
CA VAL A 424 14.69 4.05 -0.29
C VAL A 424 14.77 5.51 -0.70
N SER A 425 13.67 6.23 -0.51
CA SER A 425 13.58 7.67 -0.71
C SER A 425 13.72 8.39 0.63
N ILE A 426 14.54 9.44 0.66
CA ILE A 426 14.78 10.28 1.83
C ILE A 426 14.52 11.73 1.40
N GLY A 427 13.46 12.33 1.93
CA GLY A 427 13.11 13.73 1.73
C GLY A 427 13.38 14.55 2.99
N GLY A 428 14.02 15.70 2.85
CA GLY A 428 14.36 16.56 3.99
C GLY A 428 15.29 17.70 3.61
N ILE A 429 15.84 18.36 4.64
CA ILE A 429 16.89 19.38 4.48
C ILE A 429 18.24 18.67 4.29
N GLY A 430 19.12 19.20 3.45
CA GLY A 430 20.41 18.59 3.07
C GLY A 430 21.24 18.05 4.23
N GLU A 431 21.42 18.82 5.30
CA GLU A 431 22.15 18.41 6.51
C GLU A 431 21.52 17.17 7.17
N HIS A 432 20.20 17.19 7.34
CA HIS A 432 19.46 16.07 7.94
C HIS A 432 19.47 14.83 7.06
N ILE A 433 19.46 15.01 5.73
CA ILE A 433 19.59 13.91 4.77
C ILE A 433 20.95 13.23 4.92
N VAL A 434 22.03 14.01 5.09
CA VAL A 434 23.37 13.44 5.33
C VAL A 434 23.38 12.60 6.61
N GLN A 435 22.76 13.10 7.68
CA GLN A 435 22.62 12.36 8.94
C GLN A 435 21.82 11.06 8.76
N ALA A 436 20.70 11.10 8.03
CA ALA A 436 19.89 9.92 7.73
C ALA A 436 20.66 8.88 6.90
N LEU A 437 21.43 9.32 5.91
CA LEU A 437 22.28 8.45 5.10
C LEU A 437 23.40 7.79 5.93
N GLN A 438 23.98 8.51 6.89
CA GLN A 438 24.98 7.96 7.82
C GLN A 438 24.36 6.88 8.73
N MET A 439 23.17 7.12 9.26
CA MET A 439 22.45 6.12 10.07
C MET A 439 22.13 4.85 9.25
N LEU A 440 21.78 4.99 7.96
CA LEU A 440 21.56 3.83 7.07
C LEU A 440 22.85 3.06 6.79
N LEU A 441 23.97 3.78 6.66
CA LEU A 441 25.28 3.18 6.47
C LEU A 441 25.69 2.37 7.71
N GLU A 442 25.44 2.90 8.90
CA GLU A 442 25.70 2.17 10.16
C GLU A 442 24.87 0.88 10.27
N LEU A 443 23.59 0.91 9.88
CA LEU A 443 22.73 -0.28 9.88
C LEU A 443 23.26 -1.37 8.95
N LEU A 444 23.78 -1.00 7.78
CA LEU A 444 24.35 -1.97 6.84
C LEU A 444 25.71 -2.52 7.27
N ASN A 445 26.47 -1.75 8.04
CA ASN A 445 27.80 -2.18 8.50
C ASN A 445 27.76 -3.01 9.80
N LYS A 446 26.76 -2.80 10.68
CA LYS A 446 26.66 -3.48 11.98
C LYS A 446 26.44 -5.00 11.88
N ASP A 447 25.82 -5.49 10.81
CA ASP A 447 25.57 -6.92 10.59
C ASP A 447 26.47 -7.55 9.52
N GLY A 448 27.45 -6.79 9.01
CA GLY A 448 28.49 -7.27 8.10
C GLY A 448 29.79 -7.71 8.79
N SER A 449 29.80 -7.75 10.13
CA SER A 449 30.96 -8.11 10.98
C SER A 449 30.76 -9.47 11.65
#